data_AF-A0AAW4JMP2-F1
#
_entry.id   AF-A0AAW4JMP2-F1
#
_cell.length_a   1.000
_cell.length_b   1.000
_cell.length_c   1.000
_cell.angle_alpha   90.00
_cell.angle_beta   90.00
_cell.angle_gamma   90.00
#
_symmetry.space_group_name_H-M   'P 1'
#
loop_
_entity.id
_entity.type
_entity.pdbx_description
1 polymer ?
#
loop_
_entity_poly.entity_id
_entity_poly.type
_entity_poly.pdbx_seq_one_letter_code
_entity_poly.pdbx_strand_id
1 'polypeptide(L)'
;MLTSARHRQRLWAVWMPSCCLWAKGQGRQSVERRLHSDVLLWLSIASVNEPLGRTLRNFTWEEWAGPIEKAAVTALGQPVLAWAIDVLRGLFGESWLADSAARSQTIPLLRPDWYPLANPRAVVGVLEFAVRVALVKQQEGAEALLAEAGEVRSNRDATLREFQHLLLGLEVAAFAVMDGWKVSYEQQLPSGRKPDLWLSRNGLDYLIETTVIGFDRDFRSIESWTDGLRRVLQVLESRHEVETVAQLDEVLDEADTEQWILSITAAALATGEDGKHRTVRAGECSVQVFAKGERPPGPILTGPALTNDAWLRVATRIASKIKQTSGGPPAWLRIDDVGTLFHLTDWSARPLAQRLHDLSLNIGVALADAHHIRGVILSGGVEHAARSAAGETAWQDLGRLLGQPPQTQPSRQQLAYGPVALRRILPGQRQRMVYVIPTRQTHLVLPAGTGLEPGLWYSEEASWPDMALRRLGHPPLAEIIREPSGP
;
A
#
# COMPACT_ATOMS: atom_id res chain seq x y z
N MET A 1 34.96 -38.42 -0.83
CA MET A 1 34.96 -39.78 -1.40
C MET A 1 33.54 -40.06 -1.87
N LEU A 2 33.28 -39.91 -3.18
CA LEU A 2 33.13 -41.01 -4.17
C LEU A 2 31.82 -41.80 -3.91
N THR A 3 30.85 -41.96 -4.81
CA THR A 3 30.79 -41.98 -6.29
C THR A 3 29.30 -42.02 -6.71
N SER A 4 28.84 -41.22 -7.67
CA SER A 4 28.62 -41.59 -9.10
C SER A 4 27.56 -42.65 -9.39
N ALA A 5 26.51 -42.28 -10.14
CA ALA A 5 26.10 -43.01 -11.35
C ALA A 5 25.32 -42.10 -12.32
N ARG A 6 25.83 -42.01 -13.54
CA ARG A 6 25.25 -41.36 -14.74
C ARG A 6 24.57 -42.41 -15.62
N HIS A 7 23.85 -41.91 -16.64
CA HIS A 7 23.47 -42.53 -17.93
C HIS A 7 22.19 -43.38 -17.93
N ARG A 8 21.29 -43.35 -18.94
CA ARG A 8 21.21 -42.86 -20.34
C ARG A 8 19.69 -42.80 -20.66
N GLN A 9 19.18 -41.98 -21.58
CA GLN A 9 19.03 -42.34 -23.00
C GLN A 9 18.68 -41.12 -23.85
N ARG A 10 19.01 -41.23 -25.13
CA ARG A 10 19.10 -40.22 -26.20
C ARG A 10 18.34 -40.77 -27.41
N LEU A 11 17.93 -39.84 -28.29
CA LEU A 11 17.49 -40.01 -29.70
C LEU A 11 16.02 -40.45 -29.82
N TRP A 12 15.20 -39.83 -30.67
CA TRP A 12 15.29 -39.83 -32.14
C TRP A 12 15.18 -38.46 -32.82
N ALA A 13 15.68 -38.40 -34.05
CA ALA A 13 15.63 -37.29 -35.00
C ALA A 13 15.04 -37.77 -36.34
N VAL A 14 14.75 -36.80 -37.23
CA VAL A 14 14.86 -36.85 -38.72
C VAL A 14 13.55 -36.74 -39.56
N TRP A 15 13.49 -35.62 -40.32
CA TRP A 15 12.94 -35.36 -41.69
C TRP A 15 11.60 -34.61 -41.98
N MET A 16 11.75 -33.51 -42.75
CA MET A 16 10.82 -32.73 -43.63
C MET A 16 10.54 -33.49 -44.97
N PRO A 17 9.81 -33.01 -46.06
CA PRO A 17 9.33 -31.65 -46.43
C PRO A 17 7.96 -31.48 -47.22
N SER A 18 7.56 -30.21 -47.38
CA SER A 18 6.84 -29.48 -48.48
C SER A 18 5.68 -30.10 -49.31
N CYS A 19 4.53 -29.39 -49.41
CA CYS A 19 4.03 -28.71 -50.63
C CYS A 19 2.61 -28.11 -50.51
N CYS A 20 2.34 -27.13 -51.39
CA CYS A 20 1.26 -26.14 -51.45
C CYS A 20 -0.17 -26.68 -51.73
N LEU A 21 -1.21 -25.93 -51.30
CA LEU A 21 -2.30 -25.48 -52.19
C LEU A 21 -3.19 -24.40 -51.54
N TRP A 22 -3.43 -23.35 -52.32
CA TRP A 22 -4.27 -22.18 -52.09
C TRP A 22 -5.76 -22.53 -52.33
N ALA A 23 -6.69 -22.07 -51.49
CA ALA A 23 -7.98 -21.50 -51.93
C ALA A 23 -8.88 -21.03 -50.77
N LYS A 24 -9.12 -19.71 -50.76
CA LYS A 24 -10.39 -18.99 -50.56
C LYS A 24 -11.32 -19.39 -49.39
N GLY A 25 -11.29 -18.53 -48.36
CA GLY A 25 -12.33 -18.37 -47.34
C GLY A 25 -12.15 -17.05 -46.59
N GLN A 26 -12.05 -15.93 -47.31
CA GLN A 26 -11.98 -14.59 -46.73
C GLN A 26 -13.37 -14.20 -46.18
N GLY A 27 -13.47 -14.03 -44.86
CA GLY A 27 -14.68 -13.52 -44.23
C GLY A 27 -14.70 -13.56 -42.69
N ARG A 28 -13.96 -14.48 -42.04
CA ARG A 28 -13.90 -14.56 -40.56
C ARG A 28 -12.53 -14.32 -39.93
N GLN A 29 -11.44 -14.50 -40.68
CA GLN A 29 -10.07 -14.38 -40.15
C GLN A 29 -9.58 -12.92 -39.93
N SER A 30 -10.30 -11.90 -40.39
CA SER A 30 -9.90 -10.49 -40.21
C SER A 30 -10.36 -9.88 -38.87
N VAL A 31 -11.41 -10.45 -38.26
CA VAL A 31 -11.93 -10.00 -36.95
C VAL A 31 -11.16 -10.67 -35.82
N GLU A 32 -10.88 -11.98 -35.92
CA GLU A 32 -10.04 -12.70 -34.96
C GLU A 32 -8.59 -12.17 -34.92
N ARG A 33 -7.99 -11.82 -36.08
CA ARG A 33 -6.63 -11.24 -36.09
C ARG A 33 -6.57 -9.81 -35.54
N ARG A 34 -7.63 -9.01 -35.64
CA ARG A 34 -7.69 -7.68 -35.00
C ARG A 34 -7.93 -7.77 -33.49
N LEU A 35 -8.79 -8.70 -33.05
CA LEU A 35 -8.99 -8.99 -31.62
C LEU A 35 -7.70 -9.53 -30.97
N HIS A 36 -6.98 -10.45 -31.63
CA HIS A 36 -5.68 -10.95 -31.14
C HIS A 36 -4.59 -9.88 -31.13
N SER A 37 -4.54 -9.02 -32.16
CA SER A 37 -3.56 -7.92 -32.27
C SER A 37 -3.77 -6.86 -31.20
N ASP A 38 -5.02 -6.45 -30.96
CA ASP A 38 -5.32 -5.42 -29.97
C ASP A 38 -5.15 -5.98 -28.55
N VAL A 39 -5.62 -7.19 -28.23
CA VAL A 39 -5.46 -7.79 -26.90
C VAL A 39 -3.99 -8.08 -26.56
N LEU A 40 -3.16 -8.51 -27.52
CA LEU A 40 -1.71 -8.66 -27.31
C LEU A 40 -0.96 -7.33 -27.24
N LEU A 41 -1.40 -6.30 -27.98
CA LEU A 41 -0.88 -4.94 -27.83
C LEU A 41 -1.29 -4.33 -26.48
N TRP A 42 -2.43 -4.73 -25.91
CA TRP A 42 -2.91 -4.30 -24.59
C TRP A 42 -2.34 -5.11 -23.43
N LEU A 43 -2.05 -6.40 -23.59
CA LEU A 43 -1.18 -7.15 -22.68
C LEU A 43 0.25 -6.60 -22.72
N SER A 44 0.68 -6.08 -23.88
CA SER A 44 1.92 -5.29 -24.02
C SER A 44 1.84 -3.90 -23.35
N ILE A 45 0.64 -3.31 -23.21
CA ILE A 45 0.37 -2.12 -22.39
C ILE A 45 0.19 -2.50 -20.91
N ALA A 46 -0.22 -3.73 -20.56
CA ALA A 46 -0.08 -4.23 -19.19
C ALA A 46 1.40 -4.50 -18.86
N SER A 47 2.22 -4.77 -19.88
CA SER A 47 3.68 -4.77 -19.85
C SER A 47 4.29 -3.44 -20.33
N VAL A 48 3.73 -2.26 -20.00
CA VAL A 48 4.38 -0.99 -20.40
C VAL A 48 5.79 -0.94 -19.81
N ASN A 49 6.79 -1.30 -20.61
CA ASN A 49 8.18 -1.17 -20.20
C ASN A 49 9.12 -0.80 -21.34
N GLU A 50 8.68 -0.78 -22.61
CA GLU A 50 9.55 -0.37 -23.72
C GLU A 50 9.32 1.05 -24.28
N PRO A 51 8.10 1.58 -24.46
CA PRO A 51 7.96 2.96 -24.94
C PRO A 51 8.26 4.01 -23.86
N LEU A 52 8.02 3.68 -22.58
CA LEU A 52 8.31 4.54 -21.43
C LEU A 52 9.82 4.65 -21.14
N GLY A 53 10.61 3.65 -21.53
CA GLY A 53 12.03 3.54 -21.17
C GLY A 53 12.94 4.62 -21.80
N ARG A 54 12.49 5.32 -22.85
CA ARG A 54 13.19 6.51 -23.38
C ARG A 54 12.67 7.82 -22.79
N THR A 55 11.36 7.93 -22.58
CA THR A 55 10.72 9.15 -22.04
C THR A 55 11.03 9.35 -20.56
N LEU A 56 11.13 8.26 -19.78
CA LEU A 56 11.37 8.36 -18.34
C LEU A 56 12.84 8.56 -17.92
N ARG A 57 13.80 8.40 -18.85
CA ARG A 57 15.23 8.61 -18.54
C ARG A 57 15.58 10.07 -18.23
N ASN A 58 14.72 10.99 -18.63
CA ASN A 58 14.82 12.41 -18.32
C ASN A 58 13.67 12.87 -17.42
N PHE A 59 12.98 11.95 -16.73
CA PHE A 59 11.81 12.31 -15.93
C PHE A 59 12.20 13.23 -14.77
N THR A 60 11.79 14.50 -14.84
CA THR A 60 12.17 15.53 -13.86
C THR A 60 11.09 15.77 -12.82
N TRP A 61 11.44 16.52 -11.76
CA TRP A 61 10.49 16.96 -10.75
C TRP A 61 9.40 17.87 -11.32
N GLU A 62 9.74 18.71 -12.30
CA GLU A 62 8.80 19.58 -13.01
C GLU A 62 7.82 18.77 -13.87
N GLU A 63 8.30 17.70 -14.52
CA GLU A 63 7.44 16.79 -15.28
C GLU A 63 6.51 15.98 -14.37
N TRP A 64 7.01 15.52 -13.22
CA TRP A 64 6.21 14.81 -12.22
C TRP A 64 5.16 15.71 -11.58
N ALA A 65 5.52 16.93 -11.18
CA ALA A 65 4.59 17.86 -10.56
C ALA A 65 3.57 18.42 -11.56
N GLY A 66 4.00 18.65 -12.80
CA GLY A 66 3.24 19.38 -13.80
C GLY A 66 3.01 20.86 -13.40
N PRO A 67 2.15 21.59 -14.12
CA PRO A 67 1.82 22.97 -13.78
C PRO A 67 1.08 23.05 -12.44
N ILE A 68 1.66 23.75 -11.45
CA ILE A 68 1.12 23.87 -10.09
C ILE A 68 -0.28 24.50 -10.09
N GLU A 69 -0.59 25.34 -11.07
CA GLU A 69 -1.90 25.97 -11.23
C GLU A 69 -3.01 24.97 -11.56
N LYS A 70 -2.65 23.80 -12.08
CA LYS A 70 -3.56 22.67 -12.36
C LYS A 70 -3.68 21.69 -11.20
N ALA A 71 -2.88 21.85 -10.15
CA ALA A 71 -2.99 21.02 -8.96
C ALA A 71 -4.26 21.35 -8.16
N ALA A 72 -4.70 20.41 -7.32
CA ALA A 72 -5.88 20.55 -6.48
C ALA A 72 -5.63 21.42 -5.23
N VAL A 73 -5.09 22.62 -5.46
CA VAL A 73 -4.78 23.61 -4.42
C VAL A 73 -5.46 24.96 -4.70
N THR A 74 -5.71 25.72 -3.65
CA THR A 74 -6.13 27.12 -3.73
C THR A 74 -4.96 28.01 -4.18
N ALA A 75 -5.21 29.29 -4.47
CA ALA A 75 -4.14 30.24 -4.76
C ALA A 75 -3.14 30.37 -3.59
N LEU A 76 -3.63 30.30 -2.34
CA LEU A 76 -2.78 30.26 -1.14
C LEU A 76 -1.98 28.95 -1.02
N GLY A 77 -2.54 27.85 -1.52
CA GLY A 77 -1.90 26.54 -1.49
C GLY A 77 -0.80 26.32 -2.52
N GLN A 78 -0.78 27.07 -3.62
CA GLN A 78 0.25 26.97 -4.66
C GLN A 78 1.69 27.14 -4.13
N PRO A 79 2.04 28.21 -3.39
CA PRO A 79 3.38 28.35 -2.84
C PRO A 79 3.73 27.26 -1.81
N VAL A 80 2.73 26.74 -1.07
CA VAL A 80 2.95 25.65 -0.11
C VAL A 80 3.23 24.33 -0.82
N LEU A 81 2.52 24.03 -1.92
CA LEU A 81 2.78 22.85 -2.74
C LEU A 81 4.15 22.94 -3.42
N ALA A 82 4.53 24.11 -3.95
CA ALA A 82 5.86 24.35 -4.50
C ALA A 82 6.96 24.07 -3.45
N TRP A 83 6.80 24.63 -2.25
CA TRP A 83 7.69 24.34 -1.11
C TRP A 83 7.76 22.84 -0.80
N ALA A 84 6.64 22.14 -0.78
CA ALA A 84 6.61 20.72 -0.49
C ALA A 84 7.37 19.89 -1.54
N ILE A 85 7.20 20.23 -2.81
CA ILE A 85 7.96 19.63 -3.92
C ILE A 85 9.46 19.90 -3.73
N ASP A 86 9.86 21.12 -3.37
CA ASP A 86 11.26 21.47 -3.11
C ASP A 86 11.86 20.70 -1.93
N VAL A 87 11.09 20.47 -0.86
CA VAL A 87 11.53 19.66 0.29
C VAL A 87 11.79 18.21 -0.13
N LEU A 88 10.89 17.61 -0.91
CA LEU A 88 11.05 16.24 -1.41
C LEU A 88 12.18 16.14 -2.43
N ARG A 89 12.29 17.10 -3.33
CA ARG A 89 13.40 17.24 -4.27
C ARG A 89 14.74 17.36 -3.55
N GLY A 90 14.81 18.16 -2.49
CA GLY A 90 16.00 18.28 -1.65
C GLY A 90 16.29 17.05 -0.78
N LEU A 91 15.31 16.18 -0.53
CA LEU A 91 15.53 14.88 0.12
C LEU A 91 16.10 13.86 -0.86
N PHE A 92 15.42 13.71 -2.00
CA PHE A 92 15.69 12.65 -2.96
C PHE A 92 16.77 12.99 -3.97
N GLY A 93 17.04 14.27 -4.22
CA GLY A 93 17.96 14.76 -5.24
C GLY A 93 17.30 14.95 -6.61
N GLU A 94 17.94 15.77 -7.45
CA GLU A 94 17.42 16.16 -8.77
C GLU A 94 17.21 14.98 -9.72
N SER A 95 18.14 14.01 -9.73
CA SER A 95 18.09 12.87 -10.67
C SER A 95 17.22 11.70 -10.21
N TRP A 96 16.63 11.76 -9.00
CA TRP A 96 16.01 10.58 -8.37
C TRP A 96 14.89 9.96 -9.19
N LEU A 97 14.03 10.78 -9.78
CA LEU A 97 12.89 10.32 -10.58
C LEU A 97 13.38 9.58 -11.84
N ALA A 98 14.32 10.18 -12.56
CA ALA A 98 14.96 9.59 -13.73
C ALA A 98 15.73 8.30 -13.40
N ASP A 99 16.51 8.30 -12.31
CA ASP A 99 17.28 7.15 -11.84
C ASP A 99 16.37 6.00 -11.43
N SER A 100 15.29 6.29 -10.69
CA SER A 100 14.31 5.30 -10.23
C SER A 100 13.60 4.64 -11.41
N ALA A 101 13.17 5.43 -12.40
CA ALA A 101 12.57 4.92 -13.62
C ALA A 101 13.54 4.05 -14.43
N ALA A 102 14.80 4.49 -14.57
CA ALA A 102 15.80 3.77 -15.35
C ALA A 102 16.20 2.43 -14.72
N ARG A 103 16.27 2.36 -13.38
CA ARG A 103 16.77 1.18 -12.65
C ARG A 103 15.70 0.18 -12.27
N SER A 104 14.57 0.64 -11.76
CA SER A 104 13.54 -0.22 -11.17
C SER A 104 12.28 -0.35 -12.02
N GLN A 105 12.16 0.43 -13.10
CA GLN A 105 10.92 0.59 -13.88
C GLN A 105 9.72 1.06 -13.04
N THR A 106 9.95 1.47 -11.79
CA THR A 106 8.93 1.93 -10.86
C THR A 106 9.36 3.25 -10.24
N ILE A 107 8.40 4.16 -10.07
CA ILE A 107 8.60 5.38 -9.29
C ILE A 107 7.51 5.37 -8.21
N PRO A 108 7.86 5.20 -6.92
CA PRO A 108 6.86 5.18 -5.84
C PRO A 108 5.94 6.40 -5.84
N LEU A 109 6.47 7.58 -6.19
CA LEU A 109 5.72 8.84 -6.30
C LEU A 109 4.76 8.91 -7.49
N LEU A 110 4.73 7.92 -8.40
CA LEU A 110 3.72 7.82 -9.46
C LEU A 110 2.47 7.03 -9.05
N ARG A 111 2.40 6.53 -7.81
CA ARG A 111 1.20 5.86 -7.30
C ARG A 111 0.05 6.84 -7.06
N PRO A 112 -1.22 6.37 -7.07
CA PRO A 112 -2.41 7.22 -6.88
C PRO A 112 -2.43 8.08 -5.61
N ASP A 113 -1.69 7.65 -4.58
CA ASP A 113 -1.57 8.37 -3.30
C ASP A 113 -0.64 9.59 -3.38
N TRP A 114 0.13 9.72 -4.46
CA TRP A 114 1.17 10.74 -4.65
C TRP A 114 1.05 11.47 -6.01
N TYR A 115 0.32 10.90 -6.96
CA TYR A 115 0.14 11.43 -8.32
C TYR A 115 -1.22 11.03 -8.91
N PRO A 116 -1.84 11.85 -9.79
CA PRO A 116 -1.42 13.19 -10.19
C PRO A 116 -1.78 14.24 -9.12
N LEU A 117 -1.04 15.36 -9.08
CA LEU A 117 -1.30 16.47 -8.15
C LEU A 117 -2.62 17.22 -8.44
N ALA A 118 -3.29 16.92 -9.56
CA ALA A 118 -4.68 17.32 -9.81
C ALA A 118 -5.69 16.59 -8.89
N ASN A 119 -5.27 15.53 -8.20
CA ASN A 119 -6.05 14.86 -7.17
C ASN A 119 -5.75 15.47 -5.78
N PRO A 120 -6.75 16.01 -5.06
CA PRO A 120 -6.53 16.59 -3.73
C PRO A 120 -5.93 15.59 -2.73
N ARG A 121 -6.17 14.28 -2.92
CA ARG A 121 -5.60 13.23 -2.05
C ARG A 121 -4.09 13.09 -2.24
N ALA A 122 -3.62 13.16 -3.49
CA ALA A 122 -2.20 13.14 -3.82
C ALA A 122 -1.49 14.36 -3.23
N VAL A 123 -2.12 15.54 -3.33
CA VAL A 123 -1.63 16.77 -2.70
C VAL A 123 -1.49 16.61 -1.19
N VAL A 124 -2.50 16.06 -0.50
CA VAL A 124 -2.41 15.78 0.95
C VAL A 124 -1.22 14.87 1.25
N GLY A 125 -1.07 13.76 0.52
CA GLY A 125 0.04 12.83 0.71
C GLY A 125 1.39 13.54 0.60
N VAL A 126 1.58 14.29 -0.49
CA VAL A 126 2.82 15.07 -0.74
C VAL A 126 3.09 16.08 0.37
N LEU A 127 2.08 16.83 0.82
CA LEU A 127 2.22 17.77 1.93
C LEU A 127 2.61 17.05 3.23
N GLU A 128 1.95 15.94 3.57
CA GLU A 128 2.27 15.14 4.75
C GLU A 128 3.71 14.63 4.72
N PHE A 129 4.18 14.16 3.57
CA PHE A 129 5.55 13.70 3.42
C PHE A 129 6.53 14.88 3.57
N ALA A 130 6.29 16.00 2.89
CA ALA A 130 7.14 17.17 3.00
C ALA A 130 7.24 17.71 4.44
N VAL A 131 6.12 17.81 5.17
CA VAL A 131 6.18 18.30 6.57
C VAL A 131 6.91 17.34 7.49
N ARG A 132 6.78 16.02 7.30
CA ARG A 132 7.57 15.03 8.07
C ARG A 132 9.06 15.23 7.85
N VAL A 133 9.46 15.36 6.58
CA VAL A 133 10.86 15.60 6.21
C VAL A 133 11.36 16.92 6.78
N ALA A 134 10.61 18.00 6.63
CA ALA A 134 11.00 19.33 7.11
C ALA A 134 11.15 19.39 8.63
N LEU A 135 10.26 18.72 9.39
CA LEU A 135 10.37 18.64 10.85
C LEU A 135 11.59 17.82 11.30
N VAL A 136 11.82 16.67 10.68
CA VAL A 136 12.94 15.80 11.07
C VAL A 136 14.28 16.39 10.67
N LYS A 137 14.38 17.11 9.54
CA LYS A 137 15.58 17.84 9.11
C LYS A 137 16.06 18.89 10.12
N GLN A 138 15.21 19.34 11.05
CA GLN A 138 15.57 20.28 12.11
C GLN A 138 16.24 19.61 13.32
N GLN A 139 16.34 18.27 13.35
CA GLN A 139 16.97 17.52 14.44
C GLN A 139 18.46 17.28 14.18
N GLU A 140 19.27 17.35 15.25
CA GLU A 140 20.67 16.94 15.23
C GLU A 140 20.76 15.42 15.02
N GLY A 141 21.51 14.95 14.01
CA GLY A 141 21.64 13.53 13.69
C GLY A 141 20.62 13.01 12.66
N ALA A 142 19.86 13.90 12.01
CA ALA A 142 18.97 13.54 10.90
C ALA A 142 19.75 13.15 9.61
N GLU A 143 21.07 13.39 9.53
CA GLU A 143 21.85 13.11 8.32
C GLU A 143 21.80 11.63 7.92
N ALA A 144 21.76 10.71 8.88
CA ALA A 144 21.67 9.27 8.61
C ALA A 144 20.34 8.89 7.95
N LEU A 145 19.22 9.48 8.36
CA LEU A 145 17.92 9.31 7.70
C LEU A 145 17.93 9.90 6.28
N LEU A 146 18.53 11.07 6.11
CA LEU A 146 18.64 11.70 4.79
C LEU A 146 19.52 10.87 3.86
N ALA A 147 20.56 10.22 4.39
CA ALA A 147 21.37 9.26 3.67
C ALA A 147 20.57 7.99 3.31
N GLU A 148 19.79 7.43 4.23
CA GLU A 148 18.90 6.27 3.98
C GLU A 148 17.84 6.58 2.90
N ALA A 149 17.22 7.77 2.94
CA ALA A 149 16.34 8.24 1.87
C ALA A 149 17.07 8.33 0.52
N GLY A 150 18.37 8.64 0.55
CA GLY A 150 19.25 8.58 -0.59
C GLY A 150 19.59 7.15 -1.05
N GLU A 151 19.51 6.14 -0.20
CA GLU A 151 19.78 4.73 -0.54
C GLU A 151 18.56 3.99 -1.09
N VAL A 152 17.33 4.50 -0.87
CA VAL A 152 16.11 4.07 -1.61
C VAL A 152 16.34 4.14 -3.14
N ARG A 153 17.37 4.87 -3.60
CA ARG A 153 17.87 4.97 -4.99
C ARG A 153 18.50 3.67 -5.55
N SER A 154 18.94 2.73 -4.71
CA SER A 154 19.99 1.78 -5.09
C SER A 154 19.49 0.37 -5.45
N ASN A 155 18.27 -0.04 -5.10
CA ASN A 155 17.86 -1.45 -5.18
C ASN A 155 16.68 -1.70 -6.13
N ARG A 156 16.90 -2.48 -7.21
CA ARG A 156 15.93 -2.82 -8.26
C ARG A 156 14.74 -3.66 -7.78
N ASP A 157 14.92 -4.48 -6.73
CA ASP A 157 13.92 -5.48 -6.32
C ASP A 157 13.14 -5.08 -5.03
N ALA A 158 13.53 -4.01 -4.35
CA ALA A 158 13.02 -3.65 -3.02
C ALA A 158 12.54 -2.19 -2.87
N THR A 159 12.61 -1.36 -3.93
CA THR A 159 12.37 0.09 -3.89
C THR A 159 11.08 0.47 -3.17
N LEU A 160 9.97 -0.25 -3.42
CA LEU A 160 8.68 0.08 -2.80
C LEU A 160 8.65 -0.21 -1.30
N ARG A 161 9.26 -1.31 -0.86
CA ARG A 161 9.30 -1.67 0.56
C ARG A 161 10.21 -0.72 1.33
N GLU A 162 11.37 -0.40 0.76
CA GLU A 162 12.32 0.58 1.32
C GLU A 162 11.66 1.96 1.40
N PHE A 163 10.93 2.37 0.35
CA PHE A 163 10.16 3.62 0.37
C PHE A 163 9.07 3.63 1.46
N GLN A 164 8.32 2.53 1.63
CA GLN A 164 7.32 2.43 2.70
C GLN A 164 7.96 2.45 4.09
N HIS A 165 9.12 1.82 4.27
CA HIS A 165 9.85 1.81 5.53
C HIS A 165 10.40 3.22 5.85
N LEU A 166 10.95 3.93 4.86
CA LEU A 166 11.31 5.34 4.99
C LEU A 166 10.13 6.20 5.43
N LEU A 167 8.97 6.06 4.78
CA LEU A 167 7.75 6.81 5.14
C LEU A 167 7.31 6.53 6.58
N LEU A 168 7.41 5.27 7.02
CA LEU A 168 7.08 4.86 8.39
C LEU A 168 8.08 5.43 9.41
N GLY A 169 9.38 5.38 9.12
CA GLY A 169 10.41 5.96 9.98
C GLY A 169 10.24 7.47 10.13
N LEU A 170 9.97 8.18 9.03
CA LEU A 170 9.68 9.62 9.02
C LEU A 170 8.40 9.96 9.78
N GLU A 171 7.34 9.16 9.64
CA GLU A 171 6.09 9.35 10.37
C GLU A 171 6.32 9.32 11.89
N VAL A 172 6.97 8.26 12.36
CA VAL A 172 7.23 8.06 13.79
C VAL A 172 8.15 9.15 14.34
N ALA A 173 9.23 9.48 13.62
CA ALA A 173 10.13 10.54 14.02
C ALA A 173 9.43 11.90 14.09
N ALA A 174 8.59 12.22 13.09
CA ALA A 174 7.87 13.49 13.08
C ALA A 174 6.82 13.58 14.21
N PHE A 175 6.16 12.47 14.58
CA PHE A 175 5.34 12.41 15.79
C PHE A 175 6.16 12.68 17.05
N ALA A 176 7.32 12.03 17.19
CA ALA A 176 8.19 12.20 18.34
C ALA A 176 8.70 13.66 18.46
N VAL A 177 9.12 14.28 17.35
CA VAL A 177 9.53 15.70 17.30
C VAL A 177 8.40 16.65 17.68
N MET A 178 7.17 16.36 17.24
CA MET A 178 5.99 17.15 17.59
C MET A 178 5.63 17.02 19.08
N ASP A 179 5.91 15.86 19.68
CA ASP A 179 5.80 15.60 21.12
C ASP A 179 7.06 16.03 21.91
N GLY A 180 7.98 16.77 21.30
CA GLY A 180 9.15 17.35 21.97
C GLY A 180 10.27 16.37 22.31
N TRP A 181 10.31 15.20 21.67
CA TRP A 181 11.47 14.30 21.73
C TRP A 181 12.54 14.75 20.74
N LYS A 182 13.80 14.59 21.12
CA LYS A 182 14.91 14.59 20.17
C LYS A 182 15.00 13.22 19.53
N VAL A 183 15.27 13.19 18.22
CA VAL A 183 15.35 11.97 17.42
C VAL A 183 16.73 11.83 16.81
N SER A 184 17.32 10.65 16.95
CA SER A 184 18.56 10.27 16.25
C SER A 184 18.37 8.93 15.56
N TYR A 185 19.00 8.77 14.39
CA TYR A 185 18.82 7.60 13.53
C TYR A 185 19.99 6.61 13.64
N GLU A 186 19.67 5.32 13.63
CA GLU A 186 20.65 4.24 13.54
C GLU A 186 21.82 4.32 14.55
N GLN A 187 21.56 4.87 15.74
CA GLN A 187 22.59 5.01 16.76
C GLN A 187 23.06 3.63 17.23
N GLN A 188 24.36 3.38 17.15
CA GLN A 188 24.90 2.06 17.45
C GLN A 188 24.81 1.75 18.95
N LEU A 189 24.16 0.62 19.27
CA LEU A 189 24.13 0.03 20.60
C LEU A 189 25.49 -0.59 20.96
N PRO A 190 25.81 -0.79 22.25
CA PRO A 190 27.01 -1.53 22.68
C PRO A 190 27.10 -2.95 22.08
N SER A 191 25.96 -3.55 21.73
CA SER A 191 25.87 -4.84 21.05
C SER A 191 26.27 -4.79 19.57
N GLY A 192 26.58 -3.61 19.03
CA GLY A 192 26.87 -3.35 17.62
C GLY A 192 25.62 -3.20 16.74
N ARG A 193 24.43 -3.47 17.27
CA ARG A 193 23.13 -3.32 16.57
C ARG A 193 22.74 -1.85 16.44
N LYS A 194 21.93 -1.54 15.43
CA LYS A 194 21.44 -0.19 15.15
C LYS A 194 19.91 -0.24 15.08
N PRO A 195 19.19 0.20 16.12
CA PRO A 195 17.76 0.39 16.04
C PRO A 195 17.44 1.54 15.07
N ASP A 196 16.27 1.51 14.45
CA ASP A 196 15.90 2.52 13.45
C ASP A 196 15.92 3.94 14.07
N LEU A 197 15.29 4.11 15.23
CA LEU A 197 15.15 5.39 15.93
C LEU A 197 15.59 5.31 17.40
N TRP A 198 16.35 6.32 17.83
CA TRP A 198 16.63 6.65 19.22
C TRP A 198 15.92 7.95 19.59
N LEU A 199 15.13 7.91 20.66
CA LEU A 199 14.38 9.05 21.18
C LEU A 199 14.91 9.44 22.56
N SER A 200 15.15 10.74 22.76
CA SER A 200 15.55 11.26 24.08
C SER A 200 14.73 12.49 24.50
N ARG A 201 14.31 12.53 25.77
CA ARG A 201 13.61 13.67 26.38
C ARG A 201 13.80 13.66 27.90
N ASN A 202 14.29 14.75 28.47
CA ASN A 202 14.45 14.92 29.93
C ASN A 202 15.17 13.75 30.64
N GLY A 203 16.24 13.21 30.03
CA GLY A 203 17.00 12.09 30.57
C GLY A 203 16.33 10.72 30.43
N LEU A 204 15.21 10.64 29.72
CA LEU A 204 14.59 9.38 29.30
C LEU A 204 15.02 9.05 27.88
N ASP A 205 15.39 7.80 27.67
CA ASP A 205 15.70 7.24 26.35
C ASP A 205 14.71 6.14 25.99
N TYR A 206 14.33 6.10 24.71
CA TYR A 206 13.55 5.04 24.12
C TYR A 206 14.09 4.66 22.75
N LEU A 207 13.96 3.39 22.38
CA LEU A 207 14.13 2.96 21.00
C LEU A 207 12.78 2.83 20.31
N ILE A 208 12.71 3.13 19.01
CA ILE A 208 11.63 2.66 18.17
C ILE A 208 12.22 1.89 17.00
N GLU A 209 11.74 0.67 16.84
CA GLU A 209 12.11 -0.21 15.75
C GLU A 209 10.91 -0.35 14.81
N THR A 210 11.09 0.04 13.55
CA THR A 210 10.02 0.06 12.56
C THR A 210 10.15 -1.10 11.59
N THR A 211 9.03 -1.58 11.05
CA THR A 211 9.04 -2.60 9.99
C THR A 211 7.76 -2.56 9.19
N VAL A 212 7.91 -2.76 7.89
CA VAL A 212 6.79 -2.92 6.97
C VAL A 212 6.62 -4.39 6.65
N ILE A 213 5.41 -4.90 6.85
CA ILE A 213 4.98 -6.21 6.40
C ILE A 213 4.16 -6.00 5.14
N GLY A 214 4.78 -6.29 3.99
CA GLY A 214 4.07 -6.39 2.71
C GLY A 214 3.59 -7.82 2.48
N PHE A 215 2.86 -8.03 1.40
CA PHE A 215 2.46 -9.35 0.90
C PHE A 215 3.66 -10.31 0.73
N ASP A 216 3.45 -11.61 0.95
CA ASP A 216 4.44 -12.62 0.57
C ASP A 216 4.53 -12.73 -0.96
N ARG A 217 5.42 -13.57 -1.48
CA ARG A 217 5.60 -13.68 -2.94
C ARG A 217 4.34 -14.19 -3.61
N ASP A 218 3.66 -15.15 -2.98
CA ASP A 218 2.49 -15.81 -3.55
C ASP A 218 1.32 -14.83 -3.56
N PHE A 219 1.06 -14.14 -2.46
CA PHE A 219 0.07 -13.07 -2.41
C PHE A 219 0.38 -11.98 -3.45
N ARG A 220 1.63 -11.48 -3.56
CA ARG A 220 1.95 -10.48 -4.59
C ARG A 220 1.64 -10.95 -6.00
N SER A 221 1.83 -12.24 -6.27
CA SER A 221 1.44 -12.85 -7.54
C SER A 221 -0.07 -12.81 -7.73
N ILE A 222 -0.84 -13.19 -6.71
CA ILE A 222 -2.32 -13.17 -6.72
C ILE A 222 -2.85 -11.75 -6.89
N GLU A 223 -2.33 -10.78 -6.15
CA GLU A 223 -2.70 -9.37 -6.22
C GLU A 223 -2.40 -8.78 -7.60
N SER A 224 -1.18 -9.00 -8.11
CA SER A 224 -0.78 -8.51 -9.43
C SER A 224 -1.66 -9.09 -10.54
N TRP A 225 -1.99 -10.37 -10.46
CA TRP A 225 -2.90 -11.04 -11.38
C TRP A 225 -4.31 -10.45 -11.29
N THR A 226 -4.84 -10.27 -10.08
CA THR A 226 -6.16 -9.67 -9.80
C THR A 226 -6.26 -8.23 -10.31
N ASP A 227 -5.25 -7.40 -10.06
CA ASP A 227 -5.20 -6.01 -10.53
C ASP A 227 -5.05 -5.91 -12.05
N GLY A 228 -4.36 -6.87 -12.67
CA GLY A 228 -4.33 -7.04 -14.12
C GLY A 228 -5.73 -7.29 -14.67
N LEU A 229 -6.44 -8.27 -14.14
CA LEU A 229 -7.82 -8.60 -14.52
C LEU A 229 -8.77 -7.42 -14.30
N ARG A 230 -8.70 -6.74 -13.14
CA ARG A 230 -9.55 -5.57 -12.86
C ARG A 230 -9.40 -4.48 -13.92
N ARG A 231 -8.17 -4.18 -14.34
CA ARG A 231 -7.91 -3.18 -15.38
C ARG A 231 -8.51 -3.60 -16.72
N VAL A 232 -8.36 -4.87 -17.09
CA VAL A 232 -8.98 -5.42 -18.31
C VAL A 232 -10.50 -5.27 -18.26
N LEU A 233 -11.14 -5.67 -17.16
CA LEU A 233 -12.59 -5.58 -17.00
C LEU A 233 -13.08 -4.12 -17.10
N GLN A 234 -12.44 -3.17 -16.42
CA GLN A 234 -12.80 -1.74 -16.48
C GLN A 234 -12.73 -1.18 -17.90
N VAL A 235 -11.73 -1.60 -18.69
CA VAL A 235 -11.59 -1.20 -20.09
C VAL A 235 -12.73 -1.79 -20.92
N LEU A 236 -13.06 -3.07 -20.72
CA LEU A 236 -14.15 -3.73 -21.44
C LEU A 236 -15.51 -3.09 -21.12
N GLU A 237 -15.80 -2.81 -19.85
CA GLU A 237 -17.00 -2.11 -19.40
C GLU A 237 -17.16 -0.76 -20.10
N SER A 238 -16.08 0.03 -20.12
CA SER A 238 -16.07 1.35 -20.74
C SER A 238 -16.23 1.29 -22.26
N ARG A 239 -15.57 0.31 -22.91
CA ARG A 239 -15.51 0.21 -24.37
C ARG A 239 -16.78 -0.38 -24.98
N HIS A 240 -17.38 -1.36 -24.32
CA HIS A 240 -18.53 -2.10 -24.85
C HIS A 240 -19.85 -1.69 -24.21
N GLU A 241 -19.83 -0.67 -23.32
CA GLU A 241 -21.00 -0.22 -22.57
C GLU A 241 -21.69 -1.40 -21.85
N VAL A 242 -20.89 -2.14 -21.08
CA VAL A 242 -21.34 -3.28 -20.26
C VAL A 242 -20.92 -3.08 -18.80
N GLU A 243 -21.47 -3.88 -17.91
CA GLU A 243 -21.04 -3.97 -16.51
C GLU A 243 -20.66 -5.42 -16.18
N THR A 244 -19.67 -5.60 -15.30
CA THR A 244 -19.16 -6.93 -14.94
C THR A 244 -19.21 -7.20 -13.44
N VAL A 245 -19.33 -8.49 -13.11
CA VAL A 245 -19.15 -9.06 -11.77
C VAL A 245 -18.20 -10.24 -11.88
N ALA A 246 -17.10 -10.22 -11.15
CA ALA A 246 -16.08 -11.25 -11.18
C ALA A 246 -16.00 -12.04 -9.87
N GLN A 247 -15.85 -13.35 -9.97
CA GLN A 247 -15.56 -14.27 -8.88
C GLN A 247 -14.26 -15.00 -9.21
N LEU A 248 -13.22 -14.77 -8.42
CA LEU A 248 -11.86 -15.22 -8.68
C LEU A 248 -11.43 -16.23 -7.60
N ASP A 249 -12.06 -17.41 -7.54
CA ASP A 249 -11.83 -18.35 -6.43
C ASP A 249 -10.52 -19.14 -6.55
N GLU A 250 -9.77 -18.97 -7.66
CA GLU A 250 -8.43 -19.49 -7.85
C GLU A 250 -7.57 -18.56 -8.70
N VAL A 251 -6.27 -18.85 -8.80
CA VAL A 251 -5.35 -18.14 -9.71
C VAL A 251 -5.03 -19.05 -10.87
N LEU A 252 -5.46 -18.63 -12.06
CA LEU A 252 -5.19 -19.34 -13.31
C LEU A 252 -3.75 -19.14 -13.74
N ASP A 253 -3.20 -20.10 -14.49
CA ASP A 253 -1.90 -19.90 -15.13
C ASP A 253 -1.97 -18.86 -16.26
N GLU A 254 -0.82 -18.47 -16.81
CA GLU A 254 -0.74 -17.39 -17.82
C GLU A 254 -1.53 -17.73 -19.09
N ALA A 255 -1.46 -18.98 -19.57
CA ALA A 255 -2.14 -19.40 -20.79
C ALA A 255 -3.67 -19.45 -20.60
N ASP A 256 -4.12 -19.99 -19.48
CA ASP A 256 -5.54 -20.04 -19.11
C ASP A 256 -6.10 -18.64 -18.87
N THR A 257 -5.31 -17.75 -18.24
CA THR A 257 -5.68 -16.34 -18.04
C THR A 257 -5.87 -15.62 -19.37
N GLU A 258 -4.94 -15.77 -20.31
CA GLU A 258 -5.04 -15.16 -21.64
C GLU A 258 -6.28 -15.65 -22.41
N GLN A 259 -6.50 -16.96 -22.42
CA GLN A 259 -7.65 -17.56 -23.09
C GLN A 259 -8.97 -17.10 -22.44
N TRP A 260 -8.99 -16.97 -21.13
CA TRP A 260 -10.17 -16.50 -20.41
C TRP A 260 -10.46 -15.03 -20.70
N ILE A 261 -9.44 -14.17 -20.71
CA ILE A 261 -9.58 -12.75 -21.10
C ILE A 261 -10.16 -12.61 -22.51
N LEU A 262 -9.71 -13.42 -23.47
CA LEU A 262 -10.26 -13.43 -24.83
C LEU A 262 -11.76 -13.82 -24.83
N SER A 263 -12.13 -14.79 -24.01
CA SER A 263 -13.51 -15.25 -23.87
C SER A 263 -14.41 -14.19 -23.22
N ILE A 264 -13.91 -13.50 -22.19
CA ILE A 264 -14.60 -12.37 -21.54
C ILE A 264 -14.77 -11.22 -22.54
N THR A 265 -13.75 -10.91 -23.32
CA THR A 265 -13.80 -9.86 -24.36
C THR A 265 -14.87 -10.15 -25.41
N ALA A 266 -14.94 -11.40 -25.88
CA ALA A 266 -15.98 -11.82 -26.82
C ALA A 266 -17.39 -11.71 -26.21
N ALA A 267 -17.54 -12.06 -24.93
CA ALA A 267 -18.82 -11.93 -24.23
C ALA A 267 -19.21 -10.46 -23.99
N ALA A 268 -18.26 -9.59 -23.66
CA ALA A 268 -18.48 -8.15 -23.51
C ALA A 268 -18.94 -7.50 -24.81
N LEU A 269 -18.27 -7.80 -25.92
CA LEU A 269 -18.68 -7.32 -27.25
C LEU A 269 -20.11 -7.77 -27.58
N ALA A 270 -20.40 -9.07 -27.46
CA ALA A 270 -21.70 -9.61 -27.81
C ALA A 270 -22.82 -9.07 -26.89
N THR A 271 -22.52 -8.83 -25.61
CA THR A 271 -23.47 -8.24 -24.65
C THR A 271 -23.74 -6.77 -24.92
N GLY A 272 -22.72 -6.00 -25.29
CA GLY A 272 -22.92 -4.63 -25.75
C GLY A 272 -23.75 -4.54 -27.03
N GLU A 273 -23.65 -5.53 -27.93
CA GLU A 273 -24.42 -5.56 -29.19
C GLU A 273 -25.89 -5.98 -29.01
N ASP A 274 -26.17 -6.99 -28.19
CA ASP A 274 -27.51 -7.58 -28.08
C ASP A 274 -28.19 -7.43 -26.73
N GLY A 275 -27.52 -6.81 -25.75
CA GLY A 275 -28.02 -6.58 -24.39
C GLY A 275 -28.17 -7.84 -23.53
N LYS A 276 -27.75 -9.03 -23.98
CA LYS A 276 -27.99 -10.26 -23.23
C LYS A 276 -26.90 -10.54 -22.21
N HIS A 277 -27.32 -10.83 -20.98
CA HIS A 277 -26.42 -11.31 -19.93
C HIS A 277 -25.68 -12.58 -20.35
N ARG A 278 -24.36 -12.60 -20.11
CA ARG A 278 -23.49 -13.75 -20.35
C ARG A 278 -22.62 -14.06 -19.15
N THR A 279 -22.30 -15.33 -18.95
CA THR A 279 -21.32 -15.78 -17.95
C THR A 279 -20.18 -16.50 -18.64
N VAL A 280 -18.95 -16.12 -18.32
CA VAL A 280 -17.72 -16.76 -18.83
C VAL A 280 -17.00 -17.38 -17.64
N ARG A 281 -16.68 -18.68 -17.73
CA ARG A 281 -15.99 -19.42 -16.66
C ARG A 281 -14.63 -19.93 -17.15
N ALA A 282 -13.68 -19.99 -16.22
CA ALA A 282 -12.40 -20.70 -16.38
C ALA A 282 -12.00 -21.25 -15.01
N GLY A 283 -11.94 -22.59 -14.93
CA GLY A 283 -11.80 -23.31 -13.65
C GLY A 283 -12.85 -22.88 -12.62
N GLU A 284 -12.43 -22.52 -11.40
CA GLU A 284 -13.28 -22.02 -10.31
C GLU A 284 -13.58 -20.51 -10.42
N CYS A 285 -13.08 -19.84 -11.47
CA CYS A 285 -13.32 -18.43 -11.70
C CYS A 285 -14.50 -18.19 -12.65
N SER A 286 -15.24 -17.09 -12.44
CA SER A 286 -16.32 -16.67 -13.34
C SER A 286 -16.44 -15.16 -13.47
N VAL A 287 -16.81 -14.69 -14.66
CA VAL A 287 -17.19 -13.30 -14.92
C VAL A 287 -18.60 -13.29 -15.52
N GLN A 288 -19.50 -12.58 -14.87
CA GLN A 288 -20.82 -12.25 -15.38
C GLN A 288 -20.76 -10.89 -16.06
N VAL A 289 -21.33 -10.79 -17.25
CA VAL A 289 -21.32 -9.61 -18.11
C VAL A 289 -22.76 -9.19 -18.39
N PHE A 290 -23.14 -8.02 -17.89
CA PHE A 290 -24.48 -7.46 -17.97
C PHE A 290 -24.52 -6.29 -18.96
N ALA A 291 -25.69 -6.02 -19.53
CA ALA A 291 -25.91 -4.74 -20.18
C ALA A 291 -25.78 -3.59 -19.16
N LYS A 292 -25.39 -2.41 -19.62
CA LYS A 292 -25.18 -1.24 -18.77
C LYS A 292 -26.43 -0.89 -17.97
N GLY A 293 -26.30 -0.81 -16.65
CA GLY A 293 -27.38 -0.48 -15.72
C GLY A 293 -28.19 -1.69 -15.26
N GLU A 294 -27.87 -2.90 -15.73
CA GLU A 294 -28.55 -4.14 -15.34
C GLU A 294 -27.76 -4.95 -14.30
N ARG A 295 -26.56 -4.51 -13.90
CA ARG A 295 -25.77 -5.24 -12.90
C ARG A 295 -26.51 -5.28 -11.55
N PRO A 296 -26.67 -6.46 -10.93
CA PRO A 296 -27.25 -6.58 -9.59
C PRO A 296 -26.43 -5.81 -8.54
N PRO A 297 -27.06 -5.31 -7.47
CA PRO A 297 -26.34 -4.74 -6.33
C PRO A 297 -25.51 -5.84 -5.64
N GLY A 298 -24.29 -5.49 -5.20
CA GLY A 298 -23.37 -6.41 -4.53
C GLY A 298 -21.91 -6.27 -4.98
N PRO A 299 -21.02 -7.14 -4.47
CA PRO A 299 -19.59 -7.05 -4.74
C PRO A 299 -19.29 -7.27 -6.23
N ILE A 300 -18.56 -6.33 -6.82
CA ILE A 300 -18.18 -6.34 -8.23
C ILE A 300 -17.02 -7.29 -8.53
N LEU A 301 -16.26 -7.65 -7.51
CA LEU A 301 -15.14 -8.59 -7.57
C LEU A 301 -14.99 -9.30 -6.22
N THR A 302 -15.01 -10.63 -6.22
CA THR A 302 -14.69 -11.48 -5.07
C THR A 302 -13.48 -12.36 -5.40
N GLY A 303 -12.71 -12.73 -4.38
CA GLY A 303 -11.51 -13.58 -4.52
C GLY A 303 -11.41 -14.62 -3.40
N PRO A 304 -10.39 -15.49 -3.43
CA PRO A 304 -10.30 -16.61 -2.51
C PRO A 304 -10.02 -16.09 -1.09
N ALA A 305 -10.65 -16.69 -0.08
CA ALA A 305 -10.28 -16.44 1.31
C ALA A 305 -8.86 -16.95 1.55
N LEU A 306 -7.96 -16.07 1.98
CA LEU A 306 -6.58 -16.47 2.26
C LEU A 306 -6.53 -17.13 3.65
N THR A 307 -6.34 -18.44 3.66
CA THR A 307 -6.25 -19.24 4.91
C THR A 307 -4.87 -19.19 5.57
N ASN A 308 -3.96 -18.30 5.12
CA ASN A 308 -2.61 -18.22 5.65
C ASN A 308 -2.63 -17.66 7.09
N ASP A 309 -1.77 -18.22 7.96
CA ASP A 309 -1.56 -17.71 9.32
C ASP A 309 -0.85 -16.34 9.29
N ALA A 310 -1.67 -15.30 9.08
CA ALA A 310 -1.29 -13.89 9.14
C ALA A 310 -0.49 -13.55 10.41
N TRP A 311 -0.85 -14.18 11.53
CA TRP A 311 -0.24 -13.89 12.82
C TRP A 311 1.21 -14.38 12.89
N LEU A 312 1.51 -15.58 12.37
CA LEU A 312 2.88 -16.13 12.39
C LEU A 312 3.91 -15.17 11.77
N ARG A 313 3.50 -14.42 10.74
CA ARG A 313 4.36 -13.43 10.07
C ARG A 313 4.65 -12.23 10.96
N VAL A 314 3.63 -11.71 11.63
CA VAL A 314 3.78 -10.63 12.63
C VAL A 314 4.67 -11.11 13.79
N ALA A 315 4.40 -12.32 14.32
CA ALA A 315 5.18 -12.91 15.41
C ALA A 315 6.67 -13.10 15.04
N THR A 316 6.96 -13.56 13.83
CA THR A 316 8.34 -13.71 13.33
C THR A 316 9.06 -12.36 13.27
N ARG A 317 8.36 -11.30 12.83
CA ARG A 317 8.91 -9.94 12.81
C ARG A 317 9.16 -9.41 14.21
N ILE A 318 8.21 -9.59 15.12
CA ILE A 318 8.37 -9.24 16.54
C ILE A 318 9.63 -9.92 17.11
N ALA A 319 9.77 -11.23 16.93
CA ALA A 319 10.94 -11.98 17.40
C ALA A 319 12.28 -11.45 16.85
N SER A 320 12.32 -11.07 15.57
CA SER A 320 13.50 -10.44 14.98
C SER A 320 13.81 -9.07 15.60
N LYS A 321 12.79 -8.23 15.75
CA LYS A 321 12.95 -6.86 16.27
C LYS A 321 13.28 -6.82 17.78
N ILE A 322 12.80 -7.79 18.56
CA ILE A 322 13.21 -7.99 19.96
C ILE A 322 14.72 -8.15 20.05
N LYS A 323 15.31 -8.98 19.17
CA LYS A 323 16.75 -9.16 19.12
C LYS A 323 17.43 -7.82 18.78
N GLN A 324 16.96 -7.11 17.76
CA GLN A 324 17.60 -5.85 17.33
C GLN A 324 17.71 -4.79 18.43
N THR A 325 16.73 -4.73 19.33
CA THR A 325 16.67 -3.75 20.43
C THR A 325 17.28 -4.25 21.74
N SER A 326 17.68 -5.52 21.82
CA SER A 326 18.23 -6.13 23.03
C SER A 326 19.53 -5.43 23.48
N GLY A 327 19.59 -5.10 24.77
CA GLY A 327 20.72 -4.39 25.37
C GLY A 327 20.68 -2.87 25.23
N GLY A 328 19.61 -2.32 24.66
CA GLY A 328 19.33 -0.88 24.62
C GLY A 328 18.34 -0.41 25.69
N PRO A 329 17.95 0.89 25.65
CA PRO A 329 16.88 1.42 26.48
C PRO A 329 15.51 0.81 26.10
N PRO A 330 14.45 1.09 26.87
CA PRO A 330 13.12 0.56 26.59
C PRO A 330 12.67 0.83 25.15
N ALA A 331 12.08 -0.16 24.48
CA ALA A 331 11.79 -0.09 23.05
C ALA A 331 10.31 -0.26 22.72
N TRP A 332 9.85 0.43 21.69
CA TRP A 332 8.57 0.16 21.02
C TRP A 332 8.80 -0.45 19.65
N LEU A 333 7.96 -1.41 19.28
CA LEU A 333 7.98 -2.01 17.95
C LEU A 333 6.84 -1.42 17.12
N ARG A 334 7.15 -0.79 15.99
CA ARG A 334 6.17 -0.22 15.07
C ARG A 334 6.09 -1.07 13.80
N ILE A 335 4.96 -1.73 13.62
CA ILE A 335 4.72 -2.65 12.50
C ILE A 335 3.62 -2.06 11.62
N ASP A 336 3.92 -1.78 10.35
CA ASP A 336 2.92 -1.37 9.37
C ASP A 336 2.60 -2.52 8.41
N ASP A 337 1.34 -2.93 8.42
CA ASP A 337 0.78 -3.95 7.55
C ASP A 337 0.20 -3.28 6.30
N VAL A 338 1.09 -2.95 5.36
CA VAL A 338 0.70 -2.37 4.07
C VAL A 338 0.12 -3.43 3.14
N GLY A 339 0.38 -4.70 3.43
CA GLY A 339 -0.17 -5.84 2.71
C GLY A 339 -1.50 -6.32 3.25
N THR A 340 -2.29 -5.47 3.91
CA THR A 340 -3.68 -5.80 4.33
C THR A 340 -3.83 -7.21 4.91
N LEU A 341 -2.82 -7.69 5.64
CA LEU A 341 -2.58 -9.09 5.95
C LEU A 341 -3.74 -9.69 6.72
N PHE A 342 -4.37 -8.86 7.54
CA PHE A 342 -5.55 -9.22 8.30
C PHE A 342 -6.86 -8.97 7.55
N HIS A 343 -6.89 -8.07 6.56
CA HIS A 343 -8.13 -7.57 5.96
C HIS A 343 -8.89 -8.66 5.20
N LEU A 344 -8.17 -9.59 4.57
CA LEU A 344 -8.73 -10.69 3.78
C LEU A 344 -8.94 -11.98 4.59
N THR A 345 -8.92 -11.91 5.92
CA THR A 345 -9.11 -13.06 6.82
C THR A 345 -10.41 -12.91 7.61
N ASP A 346 -11.00 -14.02 8.08
CA ASP A 346 -12.17 -13.99 8.98
C ASP A 346 -11.93 -13.21 10.28
N TRP A 347 -10.67 -12.95 10.63
CA TRP A 347 -10.35 -12.11 11.76
C TRP A 347 -10.76 -10.65 11.54
N SER A 348 -10.68 -10.10 10.32
CA SER A 348 -11.09 -8.72 10.03
C SER A 348 -12.58 -8.49 10.27
N ALA A 349 -13.39 -9.52 10.04
CA ALA A 349 -14.83 -9.53 10.26
C ALA A 349 -15.25 -9.41 11.73
N ARG A 350 -14.35 -9.73 12.67
CA ARG A 350 -14.68 -9.75 14.10
C ARG A 350 -14.90 -8.33 14.65
N PRO A 351 -15.77 -8.18 15.68
CA PRO A 351 -15.90 -6.92 16.41
C PRO A 351 -14.55 -6.35 16.84
N LEU A 352 -14.39 -5.03 16.78
CA LEU A 352 -13.10 -4.37 17.06
C LEU A 352 -12.52 -4.71 18.44
N ALA A 353 -13.37 -4.84 19.46
CA ALA A 353 -12.98 -5.25 20.80
C ALA A 353 -12.40 -6.67 20.84
N GLN A 354 -12.98 -7.60 20.07
CA GLN A 354 -12.49 -8.97 19.96
C GLN A 354 -11.16 -9.02 19.22
N ARG A 355 -11.03 -8.26 18.12
CA ARG A 355 -9.76 -8.09 17.40
C ARG A 355 -8.65 -7.57 18.30
N LEU A 356 -8.92 -6.52 19.07
CA LEU A 356 -7.97 -5.94 20.01
C LEU A 356 -7.59 -6.95 21.12
N HIS A 357 -8.55 -7.72 21.62
CA HIS A 357 -8.31 -8.78 22.60
C HIS A 357 -7.40 -9.87 22.05
N ASP A 358 -7.72 -10.42 20.87
CA ASP A 358 -6.95 -11.46 20.20
C ASP A 358 -5.49 -11.02 19.97
N LEU A 359 -5.29 -9.80 19.42
CA LEU A 359 -3.95 -9.24 19.25
C LEU A 359 -3.22 -9.03 20.57
N SER A 360 -3.92 -8.57 21.61
CA SER A 360 -3.32 -8.35 22.92
C SER A 360 -2.82 -9.65 23.56
N LEU A 361 -3.57 -10.74 23.44
CA LEU A 361 -3.15 -12.07 23.90
C LEU A 361 -1.93 -12.56 23.12
N ASN A 362 -2.02 -12.51 21.80
CA ASN A 362 -0.98 -12.98 20.89
C ASN A 362 0.34 -12.21 21.06
N ILE A 363 0.28 -10.88 21.14
CA ILE A 363 1.44 -10.03 21.42
C ILE A 363 1.96 -10.26 22.84
N GLY A 364 1.07 -10.42 23.82
CA GLY A 364 1.46 -10.76 25.19
C GLY A 364 2.30 -12.03 25.27
N VAL A 365 1.92 -13.07 24.53
CA VAL A 365 2.69 -14.32 24.39
C VAL A 365 4.03 -14.07 23.69
N ALA A 366 4.02 -13.35 22.57
CA ALA A 366 5.24 -13.07 21.79
C ALA A 366 6.28 -12.23 22.55
N LEU A 367 5.85 -11.43 23.53
CA LEU A 367 6.70 -10.53 24.32
C LEU A 367 7.01 -11.06 25.73
N ALA A 368 6.59 -12.28 26.08
CA ALA A 368 6.63 -12.78 27.46
C ALA A 368 8.02 -12.67 28.13
N ASP A 369 9.09 -12.89 27.35
CA ASP A 369 10.48 -12.85 27.83
C ASP A 369 11.24 -11.56 27.43
N ALA A 370 10.54 -10.58 26.84
CA ALA A 370 11.14 -9.38 26.27
C ALA A 370 10.83 -8.13 27.11
N HIS A 371 11.29 -8.11 28.37
CA HIS A 371 10.96 -7.06 29.35
C HIS A 371 11.38 -5.63 28.96
N HIS A 372 12.34 -5.48 28.05
CA HIS A 372 12.74 -4.17 27.52
C HIS A 372 11.75 -3.63 26.49
N ILE A 373 10.85 -4.45 25.95
CA ILE A 373 9.82 -4.01 25.02
C ILE A 373 8.62 -3.43 25.79
N ARG A 374 8.26 -2.18 25.49
CA ARG A 374 7.17 -1.42 26.12
C ARG A 374 5.84 -1.62 25.41
N GLY A 375 5.86 -2.07 24.17
CA GLY A 375 4.66 -2.43 23.43
C GLY A 375 4.90 -2.54 21.94
N VAL A 376 3.82 -2.88 21.25
CA VAL A 376 3.75 -2.98 19.79
C VAL A 376 2.68 -2.00 19.30
N ILE A 377 3.00 -1.26 18.25
CA ILE A 377 2.05 -0.50 17.46
C ILE A 377 1.89 -1.22 16.14
N LEU A 378 0.69 -1.73 15.86
CA LEU A 378 0.35 -2.37 14.61
C LEU A 378 -0.65 -1.49 13.86
N SER A 379 -0.33 -1.06 12.64
CA SER A 379 -1.32 -0.40 11.77
C SER A 379 -1.55 -1.21 10.52
N GLY A 380 -2.73 -1.05 9.94
CA GLY A 380 -2.90 -1.33 8.51
C GLY A 380 -2.38 -0.15 7.68
N GLY A 381 -2.13 -0.42 6.40
CA GLY A 381 -1.93 0.61 5.39
C GLY A 381 -3.08 1.63 5.35
N VAL A 382 -2.85 2.75 4.65
CA VAL A 382 -3.88 3.76 4.47
C VAL A 382 -4.85 3.29 3.39
N GLU A 383 -6.14 3.18 3.75
CA GLU A 383 -7.21 2.84 2.82
C GLU A 383 -7.99 4.09 2.41
N HIS A 384 -8.73 4.04 1.30
CA HIS A 384 -9.66 5.11 0.96
C HIS A 384 -10.96 4.95 1.76
N ALA A 385 -11.36 5.99 2.48
CA ALA A 385 -12.70 6.09 3.03
C ALA A 385 -13.66 6.29 1.85
N ALA A 386 -14.50 5.31 1.55
CA ALA A 386 -15.52 5.48 0.52
C ALA A 386 -16.35 6.74 0.81
N ARG A 387 -16.50 7.60 -0.20
CA ARG A 387 -17.47 8.71 -0.14
C ARG A 387 -18.83 8.04 -0.01
N SER A 388 -19.51 8.27 1.10
CA SER A 388 -20.92 7.91 1.24
C SER A 388 -21.74 8.70 0.21
N ALA A 389 -21.95 8.07 -0.94
CA ALA A 389 -23.11 8.23 -1.80
C ALA A 389 -23.35 6.86 -2.45
N ALA A 390 -23.99 5.96 -1.69
CA ALA A 390 -24.37 4.59 -2.06
C ALA A 390 -23.22 3.67 -2.55
N GLY A 391 -22.86 2.69 -1.72
CA GLY A 391 -21.93 1.60 -2.09
C GLY A 391 -20.59 1.70 -1.35
N GLU A 392 -20.38 0.90 -0.30
CA GLU A 392 -19.80 -0.46 -0.41
C GLU A 392 -18.28 -0.41 -0.29
N THR A 393 -17.79 -0.64 0.93
CA THR A 393 -16.46 -1.23 1.15
C THR A 393 -16.65 -2.42 2.06
N ALA A 394 -15.82 -3.45 1.89
CA ALA A 394 -15.84 -4.68 2.68
C ALA A 394 -15.86 -4.46 4.21
N TRP A 395 -15.37 -3.32 4.70
CA TRP A 395 -15.43 -2.95 6.12
C TRP A 395 -16.79 -2.46 6.63
N GLN A 396 -17.65 -1.94 5.74
CA GLN A 396 -19.03 -1.55 6.04
C GLN A 396 -20.03 -2.61 5.58
N ASP A 397 -19.73 -3.35 4.51
CA ASP A 397 -20.60 -4.41 3.99
C ASP A 397 -20.66 -5.61 4.92
N LEU A 398 -19.55 -5.99 5.55
CA LEU A 398 -19.59 -7.06 6.55
C LEU A 398 -20.31 -6.62 7.83
N GLY A 399 -20.21 -5.33 8.19
CA GLY A 399 -21.00 -4.73 9.26
C GLY A 399 -22.50 -4.79 8.95
N ARG A 400 -22.93 -4.41 7.74
CA ARG A 400 -24.35 -4.45 7.32
C ARG A 400 -24.88 -5.88 7.11
N LEU A 401 -24.10 -6.79 6.53
CA LEU A 401 -24.43 -8.21 6.40
C LEU A 401 -24.64 -8.86 7.78
N LEU A 402 -23.97 -8.36 8.81
CA LEU A 402 -24.12 -8.77 10.20
C LEU A 402 -25.04 -7.84 11.03
N GLY A 403 -25.78 -6.92 10.41
CA GLY A 403 -26.78 -6.07 11.07
C GLY A 403 -26.25 -4.93 11.95
N GLN A 404 -25.00 -4.50 11.77
CA GLN A 404 -24.40 -3.40 12.52
C GLN A 404 -24.73 -2.03 11.86
N PRO A 405 -25.17 -1.03 12.66
CA PRO A 405 -25.51 0.30 12.14
C PRO A 405 -24.26 1.03 11.59
N PRO A 406 -24.42 1.89 10.57
CA PRO A 406 -23.32 2.68 10.03
C PRO A 406 -22.75 3.59 11.12
N GLN A 407 -21.50 3.35 11.52
CA GLN A 407 -20.82 4.19 12.50
C GLN A 407 -20.39 5.50 11.84
N THR A 408 -21.05 6.59 12.20
CA THR A 408 -20.78 7.96 11.73
C THR A 408 -19.65 8.65 12.48
N GLN A 409 -19.06 8.00 13.49
CA GLN A 409 -17.92 8.52 14.26
C GLN A 409 -16.75 7.55 14.22
N PRO A 410 -15.49 8.06 14.21
CA PRO A 410 -14.31 7.23 14.39
C PRO A 410 -14.42 6.49 15.72
N SER A 411 -14.53 5.15 15.66
CA SER A 411 -14.59 4.33 16.86
C SER A 411 -13.22 4.32 17.53
N ARG A 412 -13.06 5.12 18.60
CA ARG A 412 -11.98 4.91 19.59
C ARG A 412 -12.47 3.86 20.58
N GLN A 413 -11.90 2.67 20.51
CA GLN A 413 -11.99 1.73 21.63
C GLN A 413 -10.66 1.72 22.37
N GLN A 414 -10.59 2.60 23.38
CA GLN A 414 -10.07 2.39 24.74
C GLN A 414 -9.32 3.61 25.34
N LEU A 415 -9.43 3.73 26.68
CA LEU A 415 -9.08 4.87 27.54
C LEU A 415 -7.78 4.65 28.36
N ALA A 416 -7.15 5.77 28.70
CA ALA A 416 -6.07 6.08 29.66
C ALA A 416 -4.77 5.24 29.66
N TYR A 417 -4.77 3.91 29.91
CA TYR A 417 -3.51 3.16 30.14
C TYR A 417 -3.51 1.68 29.69
N GLY A 418 -4.17 1.36 28.57
CA GLY A 418 -4.27 -0.02 28.07
C GLY A 418 -4.13 -0.17 26.56
N PRO A 419 -4.28 -1.40 26.03
CA PRO A 419 -4.41 -1.63 24.60
C PRO A 419 -5.49 -0.73 24.01
N VAL A 420 -5.27 -0.18 22.83
CA VAL A 420 -6.25 0.70 22.17
C VAL A 420 -6.32 0.36 20.70
N ALA A 421 -7.54 0.34 20.17
CA ALA A 421 -7.82 0.25 18.74
C ALA A 421 -8.44 1.57 18.25
N LEU A 422 -7.87 2.10 17.18
CA LEU A 422 -8.17 3.43 16.66
C LEU A 422 -8.49 3.30 15.17
N ARG A 423 -9.76 3.54 14.82
CA ARG A 423 -10.17 3.77 13.44
C ARG A 423 -10.27 5.27 13.21
N ARG A 424 -9.49 5.81 12.28
CA ARG A 424 -9.44 7.25 12.00
C ARG A 424 -9.71 7.55 10.54
N ILE A 425 -10.35 8.69 10.30
CA ILE A 425 -10.41 9.31 8.98
C ILE A 425 -9.32 10.37 8.95
N LEU A 426 -8.37 10.19 8.04
CA LEU A 426 -7.24 11.08 7.81
C LEU A 426 -7.59 12.08 6.69
N PRO A 427 -6.89 13.21 6.60
CA PRO A 427 -7.07 14.17 5.52
C PRO A 427 -6.99 13.50 4.14
N GLY A 428 -7.75 14.00 3.17
CA GLY A 428 -7.87 13.38 1.84
C GLY A 428 -8.81 12.18 1.78
N GLN A 429 -9.76 12.05 2.71
CA GLN A 429 -10.71 10.91 2.78
C GLN A 429 -9.99 9.57 2.86
N ARG A 430 -8.92 9.53 3.65
CA ARG A 430 -8.16 8.32 3.91
C ARG A 430 -8.64 7.73 5.23
N GLN A 431 -8.53 6.42 5.40
CA GLN A 431 -8.85 5.73 6.64
C GLN A 431 -7.64 4.91 7.07
N ARG A 432 -7.38 4.88 8.37
CA ARG A 432 -6.36 4.01 8.95
C ARG A 432 -6.88 3.34 10.21
N MET A 433 -6.54 2.05 10.37
CA MET A 433 -6.74 1.31 11.61
C MET A 433 -5.39 1.14 12.30
N VAL A 434 -5.33 1.45 13.59
CA VAL A 434 -4.12 1.29 14.41
C VAL A 434 -4.47 0.63 15.74
N TYR A 435 -3.69 -0.37 16.10
CA TYR A 435 -3.68 -1.02 17.40
C TYR A 435 -2.40 -0.62 18.15
N VAL A 436 -2.53 -0.04 19.34
CA VAL A 436 -1.39 0.22 20.23
C VAL A 436 -1.54 -0.69 21.44
N ILE A 437 -0.61 -1.61 21.60
CA ILE A 437 -0.68 -2.71 22.57
C ILE A 437 0.53 -2.59 23.51
N PRO A 438 0.39 -1.89 24.65
CA PRO A 438 1.46 -1.79 25.64
C PRO A 438 1.69 -3.13 26.34
N THR A 439 2.92 -3.39 26.77
CA THR A 439 3.22 -4.53 27.61
C THR A 439 2.78 -4.28 29.05
N ARG A 440 2.29 -5.33 29.72
CA ARG A 440 1.92 -5.28 31.15
C ARG A 440 3.14 -5.38 32.07
N GLN A 441 4.32 -5.64 31.53
CA GLN A 441 5.55 -5.95 32.26
C GLN A 441 6.40 -4.71 32.57
N THR A 442 5.80 -3.53 32.70
CA THR A 442 6.57 -2.32 33.02
C THR A 442 6.97 -2.32 34.49
N HIS A 443 8.21 -2.70 34.78
CA HIS A 443 8.83 -2.52 36.11
C HIS A 443 8.96 -1.03 36.52
N LEU A 444 8.68 -0.11 35.60
CA LEU A 444 8.72 1.33 35.80
C LEU A 444 7.39 1.92 35.33
N VAL A 445 6.50 2.20 36.28
CA VAL A 445 5.30 3.03 36.06
C VAL A 445 5.76 4.49 36.10
N LEU A 446 5.89 5.08 34.92
CA LEU A 446 6.14 6.51 34.80
C LEU A 446 4.82 7.27 35.02
N PRO A 447 4.83 8.47 35.64
CA PRO A 447 3.66 9.32 35.69
C PRO A 447 3.08 9.57 34.29
N ALA A 448 1.77 9.73 34.22
CA ALA A 448 1.06 10.08 32.99
C ALA A 448 1.73 11.23 32.23
N GLY A 449 1.91 11.08 30.92
CA GLY A 449 2.49 12.12 30.07
C GLY A 449 4.01 12.31 30.20
N THR A 450 4.68 11.54 31.06
CA THR A 450 6.15 11.64 31.20
C THR A 450 6.88 10.63 30.31
N GLY A 451 6.27 9.45 30.10
CA GLY A 451 6.80 8.41 29.22
C GLY A 451 6.52 8.65 27.74
N LEU A 452 7.03 7.74 26.91
CA LEU A 452 6.67 7.68 25.50
C LEU A 452 5.28 7.06 25.38
N GLU A 453 4.31 7.81 24.84
CA GLU A 453 2.91 7.40 24.74
C GLU A 453 2.40 7.42 23.28
N PRO A 454 2.77 6.43 22.46
CA PRO A 454 2.38 6.39 21.04
C PRO A 454 0.86 6.43 20.83
N GLY A 455 0.08 5.93 21.79
CA GLY A 455 -1.38 6.01 21.75
C GLY A 455 -1.91 7.44 21.58
N LEU A 456 -1.24 8.44 22.18
CA LEU A 456 -1.59 9.85 22.05
C LEU A 456 -1.19 10.41 20.67
N TRP A 457 -0.02 10.04 20.16
CA TRP A 457 0.42 10.46 18.84
C TRP A 457 -0.58 10.04 17.76
N TYR A 458 -1.00 8.79 17.84
CA TYR A 458 -1.95 8.24 16.91
C TYR A 458 -3.35 8.84 17.14
N SER A 459 -3.81 9.12 18.36
CA SER A 459 -5.12 9.78 18.53
C SER A 459 -5.23 11.13 17.83
N GLU A 460 -4.12 11.87 17.71
CA GLU A 460 -4.03 13.16 17.04
C GLU A 460 -3.60 13.07 15.56
N GLU A 461 -3.47 11.85 15.00
CA GLU A 461 -2.94 11.67 13.63
C GLU A 461 -3.76 12.43 12.56
N ALA A 462 -5.07 12.57 12.73
CA ALA A 462 -5.92 13.26 11.77
C ALA A 462 -5.71 14.79 11.75
N SER A 463 -5.40 15.38 12.91
CA SER A 463 -5.11 16.82 13.09
C SER A 463 -3.62 17.14 12.92
N TRP A 464 -2.77 16.11 12.98
CA TRP A 464 -1.32 16.26 12.95
C TRP A 464 -0.77 17.03 11.74
N PRO A 465 -1.24 16.82 10.49
CA PRO A 465 -0.73 17.59 9.35
C PRO A 465 -0.93 19.09 9.50
N ASP A 466 -2.08 19.53 10.02
CA ASP A 466 -2.36 20.95 10.27
C ASP A 466 -1.52 21.54 11.39
N MET A 467 -1.19 20.72 12.40
CA MET A 467 -0.27 21.13 13.48
C MET A 467 1.15 21.29 12.94
N ALA A 468 1.61 20.33 12.12
CA ALA A 468 2.93 20.35 11.51
C ALA A 468 3.10 21.52 10.53
N LEU A 469 2.12 21.75 9.64
CA LEU A 469 2.11 22.89 8.72
C LEU A 469 2.20 24.22 9.48
N ARG A 470 1.39 24.41 10.53
CA ARG A 470 1.43 25.62 11.35
C ARG A 470 2.78 25.82 12.04
N ARG A 471 3.38 24.76 12.57
CA ARG A 471 4.73 24.82 13.17
C ARG A 471 5.78 25.23 12.14
N LEU A 472 5.59 24.87 10.87
CA LEU A 472 6.46 25.25 9.76
C LEU A 472 6.07 26.59 9.11
N GLY A 473 5.10 27.32 9.66
CA GLY A 473 4.67 28.63 9.16
C GLY A 473 3.73 28.60 7.96
N HIS A 474 3.10 27.44 7.68
CA HIS A 474 2.14 27.28 6.59
C HIS A 474 0.68 27.27 7.08
N PRO A 475 -0.29 27.64 6.22
CA PRO A 475 -1.72 27.52 6.50
C PRO A 475 -2.15 26.05 6.75
N PRO A 476 -3.32 25.81 7.38
CA PRO A 476 -3.88 24.46 7.49
C PRO A 476 -4.34 23.93 6.12
N LEU A 477 -4.49 22.60 6.02
CA LEU A 477 -4.88 21.87 4.81
C LEU A 477 -6.17 22.39 4.19
N ALA A 478 -7.16 22.78 5.01
CA ALA A 478 -8.44 23.32 4.54
C ALA A 478 -8.31 24.62 3.75
N GLU A 479 -7.26 25.42 4.00
CA GLU A 479 -6.96 26.65 3.25
C GLU A 479 -6.08 26.39 2.02
N ILE A 480 -5.34 25.27 2.01
CA ILE A 480 -4.42 24.88 0.95
C ILE A 480 -5.14 24.12 -0.15
N ILE A 481 -6.00 23.17 0.20
CA ILE A 481 -6.57 22.20 -0.75
C ILE A 481 -7.83 22.78 -1.38
N ARG A 482 -7.93 22.64 -2.70
CA ARG A 482 -9.18 22.91 -3.40
C ARG A 482 -10.08 21.68 -3.25
N GLU A 483 -11.14 21.80 -2.48
CA GLU A 483 -12.17 20.76 -2.51
C GLU A 483 -12.71 20.63 -3.94
N PRO A 484 -12.93 19.41 -4.43
CA PRO A 484 -13.57 19.24 -5.73
C PRO A 484 -14.94 19.90 -5.61
N SER A 485 -15.14 20.99 -6.36
CA SER A 485 -16.46 21.60 -6.55
C SER A 485 -17.41 20.46 -6.91
N GLY A 486 -18.37 20.21 -6.03
CA GLY A 486 -19.33 19.11 -6.21
C GLY A 486 -20.04 19.26 -7.55
N PRO A 487 -20.54 18.15 -8.13
CA PRO A 487 -21.48 18.22 -9.24
C PRO A 487 -22.70 19.07 -8.88
#